data_AF-A0A8T6G7P4-F1
#
_entry.id   AF-A0A8T6G7P4-F1
#
_cell.length_a   1.000
_cell.length_b   1.000
_cell.length_c   1.000
_cell.angle_alpha   90.00
_cell.angle_beta   90.00
_cell.angle_gamma   90.00
#
_symmetry.space_group_name_H-M   'P 1'
#
loop_
_entity.id
_entity.type
_entity.pdbx_description
1 polymer ?
#
loop_
_entity_poly.entity_id
_entity_poly.type
_entity_poly.pdbx_seq_one_letter_code
_entity_poly.pdbx_strand_id
1 'polypeptide(L)'
;MNMQRDGDKATDLHDTVIIITFSPCRLAMRMYSRSRSGGKAIKMNLGQVYRAIAAIVAYAVIDLVWHLLPFVTTMYESLRDASGLGNDWSFGKPMETWGGIEFVALLLFFILIGIANWRLAIEPAMKASSLNKAMVNSFILGLGAYATYSVPSFVAIAMWPVPLVFIDIIIGGFLSLATSTIVTAIALKLRDR
;
A
#
# COMPACT_ATOMS: atom_id res chain seq x y z
N MET A 1 5.78 36.07 68.31
CA MET A 1 4.33 35.83 68.22
C MET A 1 4.08 35.30 66.81
N ASN A 2 4.06 33.97 66.68
CA ASN A 2 3.87 33.25 65.41
C ASN A 2 2.37 33.19 65.09
N MET A 3 2.00 33.48 63.86
CA MET A 3 0.72 33.06 63.30
C MET A 3 0.94 32.49 61.89
N GLN A 4 0.75 31.17 61.82
CA GLN A 4 0.52 30.42 60.60
C GLN A 4 -0.73 30.94 59.87
N ARG A 5 -0.68 30.92 58.54
CA ARG A 5 -1.86 30.64 57.72
C ARG A 5 -1.47 29.72 56.57
N ASP A 6 -2.04 28.53 56.61
CA ASP A 6 -2.13 27.58 55.52
C ASP A 6 -2.94 28.14 54.33
N GLY A 7 -2.56 27.68 53.14
CA GLY A 7 -3.20 27.92 51.85
C GLY A 7 -2.09 27.89 50.80
N ASP A 8 -2.03 27.02 49.81
CA ASP A 8 -3.10 26.24 49.21
C ASP A 8 -2.46 25.08 48.43
N LYS A 9 -3.23 23.99 48.30
CA LYS A 9 -2.84 22.78 47.57
C LYS A 9 -2.91 23.03 46.06
N ALA A 10 -1.79 23.37 45.42
CA ALA A 10 -1.72 23.35 43.96
C ALA A 10 -0.28 23.25 43.49
N THR A 11 0.22 22.03 43.31
CA THR A 11 1.17 21.62 42.25
C THR A 11 1.70 20.22 42.55
N ASP A 12 0.93 19.21 42.18
CA ASP A 12 1.48 17.86 41.95
C ASP A 12 0.69 17.24 40.80
N LEU A 13 0.97 17.74 39.60
CA LEU A 13 0.43 17.25 38.34
C LEU A 13 1.50 17.29 37.24
N HIS A 14 2.77 17.09 37.64
CA HIS A 14 3.91 17.02 36.71
C HIS A 14 4.43 15.61 36.45
N ASP A 15 3.95 14.61 37.16
CA ASP A 15 4.39 13.22 36.99
C ASP A 15 3.25 12.37 36.44
N THR A 16 3.16 12.30 35.10
CA THR A 16 2.88 11.09 34.29
C THR A 16 2.53 11.54 32.86
N VAL A 17 3.48 12.19 32.18
CA VAL A 17 3.50 12.14 30.72
C VAL A 17 4.32 10.90 30.37
N ILE A 18 3.64 9.78 30.13
CA ILE A 18 4.27 8.61 29.50
C ILE A 18 4.55 9.02 28.06
N ILE A 19 5.71 9.61 27.84
CA ILE A 19 6.26 9.80 26.50
C ILE A 19 6.63 8.40 26.00
N ILE A 20 5.72 7.74 25.29
CA ILE A 20 6.06 6.56 24.50
C ILE A 20 6.88 7.04 23.31
N THR A 21 8.16 7.34 23.53
CA THR A 21 9.12 7.45 22.43
C THR A 21 9.30 6.05 21.84
N PHE A 22 8.46 5.69 20.88
CA PHE A 22 8.84 4.67 19.90
C PHE A 22 10.06 5.23 19.17
N SER A 23 11.27 4.82 19.56
CA SER A 23 12.46 5.06 18.77
C SER A 23 12.52 3.96 17.70
N PRO A 24 12.05 4.20 16.46
CA PRO A 24 12.00 3.18 15.41
C PRO A 24 13.38 2.57 15.15
N CYS A 25 14.46 3.33 15.36
CA CYS A 25 15.83 2.86 15.24
C CYS A 25 16.20 1.74 16.22
N ARG A 26 15.74 1.78 17.48
CA ARG A 26 16.06 0.72 18.46
C ARG A 26 15.29 -0.56 18.19
N LEU A 27 14.04 -0.45 17.73
CA LEU A 27 13.24 -1.61 17.33
C LEU A 27 13.76 -2.23 16.03
N ALA A 28 14.12 -1.41 15.05
CA ALA A 28 14.76 -1.84 13.81
C ALA A 28 16.10 -2.53 14.06
N MET A 29 16.94 -2.01 14.97
CA MET A 29 18.20 -2.67 15.35
C MET A 29 17.99 -4.00 16.08
N ARG A 30 16.99 -4.13 16.95
CA ARG A 30 16.64 -5.41 17.61
C ARG A 30 16.07 -6.43 16.62
N MET A 31 15.27 -6.00 15.64
CA MET A 31 14.78 -6.88 14.57
C MET A 31 15.91 -7.31 13.62
N TYR A 32 16.80 -6.39 13.26
CA TYR A 32 17.97 -6.67 12.42
C TYR A 32 18.95 -7.64 13.09
N SER A 33 19.20 -7.47 14.39
CA SER A 33 20.02 -8.38 15.20
C SER A 33 19.46 -9.80 15.23
N ARG A 34 18.13 -9.96 15.36
CA ARG A 34 17.47 -11.28 15.36
C ARG A 34 17.46 -11.97 13.99
N SER A 35 17.48 -11.21 12.89
CA SER A 35 17.49 -11.77 11.53
C SER A 35 18.84 -12.34 11.10
N ARG A 36 19.94 -12.03 11.82
CA ARG A 36 21.30 -12.40 11.40
C ARG A 36 21.74 -13.80 11.85
N SER A 37 21.04 -14.45 12.78
CA SER A 37 21.49 -15.74 13.36
C SER A 37 21.05 -16.99 12.60
N GLY A 38 20.52 -16.87 11.38
CA GLY A 38 20.00 -18.05 10.66
C GLY A 38 19.62 -17.81 9.20
N GLY A 39 20.27 -16.87 8.51
CA GLY A 39 19.98 -16.51 7.13
C GLY A 39 20.30 -17.63 6.14
N LYS A 40 19.45 -18.66 6.07
CA LYS A 40 19.38 -19.52 4.87
C LYS A 40 18.98 -18.62 3.72
N ALA A 41 19.86 -18.46 2.73
CA ALA A 41 19.54 -17.79 1.48
C ALA A 41 18.21 -18.33 0.97
N ILE A 42 17.23 -17.45 0.72
CA ILE A 42 15.92 -17.83 0.18
C ILE A 42 16.16 -18.26 -1.27
N LYS A 43 16.51 -19.53 -1.48
CA LYS A 43 16.54 -20.13 -2.82
C LYS A 43 15.10 -20.23 -3.28
N MET A 44 14.68 -19.30 -4.13
CA MET A 44 13.43 -19.45 -4.87
C MET A 44 13.60 -20.59 -5.88
N ASN A 45 12.67 -21.53 -5.88
CA ASN A 45 12.58 -22.49 -6.97
C ASN A 45 12.11 -21.74 -8.23
N LEU A 46 12.58 -22.16 -9.41
CA LEU A 46 12.17 -21.63 -10.71
C LEU A 46 10.64 -21.54 -10.86
N GLY A 47 9.90 -22.52 -10.32
CA GLY A 47 8.43 -22.46 -10.29
C GLY A 47 7.85 -21.31 -9.46
N GLN A 48 8.52 -20.89 -8.38
CA GLN A 48 8.12 -19.71 -7.60
C GLN A 48 8.42 -18.41 -8.35
N VAL A 49 9.52 -18.37 -9.12
CA VAL A 49 9.87 -17.22 -9.96
C VAL A 49 8.80 -17.01 -11.02
N TYR A 50 8.41 -18.07 -11.75
CA TYR A 50 7.35 -17.95 -12.77
C TYR A 50 6.02 -17.46 -12.20
N ARG A 51 5.63 -17.93 -11.01
CA ARG A 51 4.39 -17.48 -10.38
C ARG A 51 4.46 -16.04 -9.88
N ALA A 52 5.62 -15.60 -9.40
CA ALA A 52 5.85 -14.20 -9.04
C ALA A 52 5.77 -13.29 -10.29
N ILE A 53 6.40 -13.70 -11.39
CA ILE A 53 6.30 -12.99 -12.68
C ILE A 53 4.84 -12.94 -13.16
N ALA A 54 4.11 -14.05 -13.06
CA ALA A 54 2.69 -14.10 -13.42
C ALA A 54 1.86 -13.13 -12.58
N ALA A 55 2.17 -12.96 -11.28
CA ALA A 55 1.51 -11.97 -10.43
C ALA A 55 1.80 -10.53 -10.88
N ILE A 56 3.06 -10.21 -11.23
CA ILE A 56 3.44 -8.88 -11.74
C ILE A 56 2.70 -8.58 -13.05
N VAL A 57 2.73 -9.51 -14.01
CA VAL A 57 2.08 -9.35 -15.31
C VAL A 57 0.56 -9.23 -15.15
N ALA A 58 -0.05 -10.08 -14.33
CA ALA A 58 -1.48 -10.03 -14.07
C ALA A 58 -1.90 -8.70 -13.44
N TYR A 59 -1.12 -8.18 -12.49
CA TYR A 59 -1.38 -6.86 -11.90
C TYR A 59 -1.33 -5.77 -12.98
N ALA A 60 -0.24 -5.70 -13.75
CA ALA A 60 -0.07 -4.68 -14.77
C ALA A 60 -1.17 -4.72 -15.84
N VAL A 61 -1.62 -5.91 -16.25
CA VAL A 61 -2.73 -6.06 -17.19
C VAL A 61 -4.05 -5.57 -16.58
N ILE A 62 -4.35 -5.96 -15.34
CA ILE A 62 -5.59 -5.54 -14.66
C ILE A 62 -5.62 -4.03 -14.45
N ASP A 63 -4.49 -3.45 -14.04
CA ASP A 63 -4.32 -2.00 -13.85
C ASP A 63 -4.46 -1.24 -15.18
N LEU A 64 -3.85 -1.72 -16.26
CA LEU A 64 -4.02 -1.14 -17.59
C LEU A 64 -5.48 -1.23 -18.06
N VAL A 65 -6.13 -2.38 -17.89
CA VAL A 65 -7.55 -2.55 -18.23
C VAL A 65 -8.41 -1.59 -17.44
N TRP A 66 -8.15 -1.42 -16.13
CA TRP A 66 -8.85 -0.45 -15.29
C TRP A 66 -8.77 0.96 -15.88
N HIS A 67 -7.58 1.41 -16.28
CA HIS A 67 -7.41 2.72 -16.91
C HIS A 67 -8.09 2.88 -18.28
N LEU A 68 -8.38 1.78 -18.97
CA LEU A 68 -9.09 1.78 -20.26
C LEU A 68 -10.62 1.76 -20.12
N LEU A 69 -11.17 1.56 -18.91
CA LEU A 69 -12.61 1.52 -18.71
C LEU A 69 -13.22 2.93 -18.82
N PRO A 70 -14.28 3.13 -19.63
CA PRO A 70 -14.94 4.44 -19.76
C PRO A 70 -15.50 4.99 -18.44
N PHE A 71 -15.91 4.10 -17.55
CA PHE A 71 -16.34 4.48 -16.20
C PHE A 71 -15.22 5.18 -15.42
N VAL A 72 -13.98 4.72 -15.57
CA VAL A 72 -12.83 5.24 -14.83
C VAL A 72 -12.48 6.64 -15.33
N THR A 73 -12.45 6.84 -16.66
CA THR A 73 -12.25 8.18 -17.23
C THR A 73 -13.37 9.14 -16.82
N THR A 74 -14.63 8.70 -16.88
CA THR A 74 -15.80 9.50 -16.46
C THR A 74 -15.75 9.84 -14.97
N MET A 75 -15.32 8.91 -14.12
CA MET A 75 -15.17 9.12 -12.69
C MET A 75 -14.09 10.18 -12.40
N TYR A 76 -12.92 10.06 -13.03
CA TYR A 76 -11.84 11.05 -12.87
C TYR A 76 -12.25 12.42 -13.40
N GLU A 77 -12.96 12.51 -14.53
CA GLU A 77 -13.52 13.77 -15.05
C GLU A 77 -14.56 14.37 -14.09
N SER A 78 -15.45 13.56 -13.53
CA SER A 78 -16.45 14.03 -12.55
C SER A 78 -15.79 14.56 -11.27
N LEU A 79 -14.74 13.89 -10.79
CA LEU A 79 -13.93 14.34 -9.65
C LEU A 79 -13.15 15.61 -9.99
N ARG A 80 -12.66 15.72 -11.24
CA ARG A 80 -12.02 16.93 -11.77
C ARG A 80 -12.97 18.11 -11.69
N ASP A 81 -14.15 17.96 -12.25
CA ASP A 81 -15.13 19.05 -12.31
C ASP A 81 -15.64 19.41 -10.90
N ALA A 82 -15.83 18.42 -10.01
CA ALA A 82 -16.27 18.63 -8.63
C ALA A 82 -15.23 19.31 -7.72
N SER A 83 -13.94 19.25 -8.06
CA SER A 83 -12.88 19.87 -7.26
C SER A 83 -12.77 21.39 -7.42
N GLY A 84 -13.47 21.97 -8.41
CA GLY A 84 -13.44 23.41 -8.68
C GLY A 84 -12.09 23.94 -9.20
N LEU A 85 -11.17 23.04 -9.55
CA LEU A 85 -9.81 23.34 -10.02
C LEU A 85 -9.73 23.72 -11.51
N GLY A 86 -10.83 23.62 -12.26
CA GLY A 86 -10.83 23.83 -13.70
C GLY A 86 -9.87 22.87 -14.42
N ASN A 87 -9.21 23.35 -15.49
CA ASN A 87 -8.26 22.56 -16.29
C ASN A 87 -6.86 22.45 -15.65
N ASP A 88 -6.61 23.09 -14.50
CA ASP A 88 -5.30 23.10 -13.82
C ASP A 88 -5.05 21.84 -12.97
N TRP A 89 -5.57 20.70 -13.42
CA TRP A 89 -5.17 19.37 -12.92
C TRP A 89 -3.83 18.96 -13.55
N SER A 90 -2.78 19.73 -13.31
CA SER A 90 -1.42 19.36 -13.71
C SER A 90 -0.83 18.23 -12.83
N PHE A 91 -1.67 17.34 -12.30
CA PHE A 91 -1.25 16.16 -11.55
C PHE A 91 -0.90 15.06 -12.53
N GLY A 92 0.34 15.11 -12.99
CA GLY A 92 0.87 14.17 -13.95
C GLY A 92 1.05 14.85 -15.30
N LYS A 93 2.24 14.63 -15.84
CA LYS A 93 2.53 14.88 -17.24
C LYS A 93 1.66 13.94 -18.09
N PRO A 94 1.08 14.37 -19.22
CA PRO A 94 0.42 13.42 -20.10
C PRO A 94 1.47 12.44 -20.65
N MET A 95 1.07 11.19 -20.93
CA MET A 95 2.02 10.10 -21.15
C MET A 95 2.96 10.33 -22.35
N GLU A 96 2.53 11.11 -23.33
CA GLU A 96 3.34 11.56 -24.48
C GLU A 96 4.50 12.49 -24.10
N THR A 97 4.45 13.09 -22.91
CA THR A 97 5.52 13.95 -22.37
C THR A 97 6.39 13.24 -21.31
N TRP A 98 6.15 11.95 -21.07
CA TRP A 98 6.95 11.18 -20.13
C TRP A 98 8.36 10.93 -20.69
N GLY A 99 9.36 11.13 -19.84
CA GLY A 99 10.74 10.76 -20.11
C GLY A 99 11.06 9.39 -19.50
N GLY A 100 12.36 9.02 -19.55
CA GLY A 100 12.82 7.74 -19.05
C GLY A 100 12.56 7.52 -17.55
N ILE A 101 12.59 8.58 -16.74
CA ILE A 101 12.44 8.45 -15.29
C ILE A 101 11.00 8.08 -14.88
N GLU A 102 10.00 8.64 -15.56
CA GLU A 102 8.59 8.33 -15.32
C GLU A 102 8.28 6.86 -15.69
N PHE A 103 8.81 6.37 -16.81
CA PHE A 103 8.70 4.94 -17.18
C PHE A 103 9.39 4.02 -16.17
N VAL A 104 10.58 4.38 -15.68
CA VAL A 104 11.28 3.60 -14.66
C VAL A 104 10.47 3.54 -13.36
N ALA A 105 9.87 4.67 -12.93
CA ALA A 105 9.02 4.71 -11.76
C ALA A 105 7.79 3.80 -11.91
N LEU A 106 7.13 3.81 -13.07
CA LEU A 106 5.99 2.94 -13.37
C LEU A 106 6.38 1.44 -13.33
N LEU A 107 7.52 1.08 -13.94
CA LEU A 107 8.00 -0.30 -13.92
C LEU A 107 8.35 -0.77 -12.50
N LEU A 108 9.00 0.10 -11.71
CA LEU A 108 9.31 -0.20 -10.32
C LEU A 108 8.05 -0.40 -9.50
N PHE A 109 7.02 0.42 -9.71
CA PHE A 109 5.72 0.24 -9.07
C PHE A 109 5.14 -1.15 -9.36
N PHE A 110 5.04 -1.55 -10.64
CA PHE A 110 4.49 -2.86 -11.00
C PHE A 110 5.28 -4.04 -10.43
N ILE A 111 6.61 -3.95 -10.45
CA ILE A 111 7.47 -4.99 -9.88
C ILE A 111 7.24 -5.08 -8.36
N LEU A 112 7.23 -3.96 -7.65
CA LEU A 112 7.10 -3.93 -6.20
C LEU A 112 5.73 -4.43 -5.74
N ILE A 113 4.65 -3.93 -6.35
CA ILE A 113 3.28 -4.33 -5.98
C ILE A 113 3.00 -5.79 -6.35
N GLY A 114 3.54 -6.28 -7.47
CA GLY A 114 3.42 -7.67 -7.87
C GLY A 114 4.20 -8.62 -6.95
N ILE A 115 5.42 -8.26 -6.54
CA ILE A 115 6.19 -9.02 -5.55
C ILE A 115 5.50 -9.02 -4.19
N ALA A 116 4.97 -7.86 -3.76
CA ALA A 116 4.24 -7.74 -2.50
C ALA A 116 3.00 -8.64 -2.49
N ASN A 117 2.17 -8.59 -3.56
CA ASN A 117 1.03 -9.48 -3.72
C ASN A 117 1.45 -10.96 -3.72
N TRP A 118 2.51 -11.30 -4.44
CA TRP A 118 3.04 -12.66 -4.46
C TRP A 118 3.42 -13.15 -3.06
N ARG A 119 4.23 -12.38 -2.32
CA ARG A 119 4.79 -12.81 -1.03
C ARG A 119 3.78 -12.76 0.11
N LEU A 120 2.92 -11.76 0.14
CA LEU A 120 2.06 -11.48 1.29
C LEU A 120 0.64 -12.02 1.13
N ALA A 121 0.18 -12.26 -0.11
CA ALA A 121 -1.16 -12.76 -0.38
C ALA A 121 -1.15 -14.12 -1.09
N ILE A 122 -0.52 -14.22 -2.26
CA ILE A 122 -0.65 -15.40 -3.13
C ILE A 122 0.11 -16.61 -2.56
N GLU A 123 1.40 -16.48 -2.23
CA GLU A 123 2.22 -17.55 -1.67
C GLU A 123 1.59 -18.16 -0.38
N PRO A 124 1.19 -17.37 0.64
CA PRO A 124 0.56 -17.93 1.83
C PRO A 124 -0.82 -18.56 1.54
N ALA A 125 -1.59 -17.99 0.62
CA ALA A 125 -2.88 -18.55 0.19
C ALA A 125 -2.73 -19.90 -0.51
N MET A 126 -1.72 -20.03 -1.38
CA MET A 126 -1.39 -21.29 -2.06
C MET A 126 -0.97 -22.38 -1.08
N LYS A 127 -0.13 -22.03 -0.09
CA LYS A 127 0.28 -22.97 0.98
C LYS A 127 -0.90 -23.45 1.82
N ALA A 128 -1.88 -22.58 2.03
CA ALA A 128 -3.09 -22.89 2.77
C ALA A 128 -4.25 -23.43 1.91
N SER A 129 -4.05 -23.58 0.59
CA SER A 129 -5.10 -23.94 -0.38
C SER A 129 -6.40 -23.12 -0.21
N SER A 130 -6.28 -21.81 0.04
CA SER A 130 -7.42 -20.97 0.39
C SER A 130 -7.46 -19.69 -0.43
N LEU A 131 -8.46 -19.56 -1.30
CA LEU A 131 -8.70 -18.32 -2.05
C LEU A 131 -9.09 -17.16 -1.14
N ASN A 132 -9.85 -17.43 -0.07
CA ASN A 132 -10.25 -16.39 0.87
C ASN A 132 -9.02 -15.72 1.52
N LYS A 133 -7.98 -16.50 1.85
CA LYS A 133 -6.71 -15.92 2.34
C LYS A 133 -6.04 -15.02 1.30
N ALA A 134 -6.08 -15.37 0.01
CA ALA A 134 -5.54 -14.52 -1.04
C ALA A 134 -6.31 -13.19 -1.08
N MET A 135 -7.64 -13.26 -1.09
CA MET A 135 -8.53 -12.10 -1.17
C MET A 135 -8.32 -11.14 0.00
N VAL A 136 -8.43 -11.62 1.24
CA VAL A 136 -8.33 -10.77 2.43
C VAL A 136 -6.93 -10.15 2.55
N ASN A 137 -5.88 -10.94 2.39
CA ASN A 137 -4.51 -10.44 2.53
C ASN A 137 -4.17 -9.41 1.45
N SER A 138 -4.54 -9.65 0.20
CA SER A 138 -4.25 -8.73 -0.91
C SER A 138 -5.11 -7.47 -0.86
N PHE A 139 -6.36 -7.57 -0.40
CA PHE A 139 -7.21 -6.39 -0.20
C PHE A 139 -6.60 -5.46 0.84
N ILE A 140 -6.24 -5.99 2.02
CA ILE A 140 -5.60 -5.20 3.08
C ILE A 140 -4.26 -4.63 2.60
N LEU A 141 -3.46 -5.43 1.88
CA LEU A 141 -2.21 -4.98 1.28
C LEU A 141 -2.42 -3.80 0.32
N GLY A 142 -3.39 -3.91 -0.58
CA GLY A 142 -3.71 -2.88 -1.56
C GLY A 142 -4.21 -1.58 -0.92
N LEU A 143 -5.11 -1.70 0.07
CA LEU A 143 -5.57 -0.56 0.88
C LEU A 143 -4.38 0.15 1.54
N GLY A 144 -3.47 -0.61 2.16
CA GLY A 144 -2.28 -0.06 2.80
C GLY A 144 -1.33 0.61 1.81
N ALA A 145 -1.03 -0.04 0.69
CA ALA A 145 -0.12 0.48 -0.34
C ALA A 145 -0.63 1.80 -0.93
N TYR A 146 -1.91 1.87 -1.30
CA TYR A 146 -2.48 3.09 -1.84
C TYR A 146 -2.69 4.15 -0.76
N ALA A 147 -3.00 3.79 0.49
CA ALA A 147 -3.05 4.76 1.58
C ALA A 147 -1.68 5.43 1.81
N THR A 148 -0.58 4.67 1.71
CA THR A 148 0.79 5.22 1.82
C THR A 148 1.18 6.14 0.68
N TYR A 149 0.48 6.08 -0.45
CA TYR A 149 0.67 7.00 -1.58
C TYR A 149 -0.30 8.19 -1.52
N SER A 150 -1.60 7.94 -1.41
CA SER A 150 -2.64 8.95 -1.51
C SER A 150 -2.70 9.89 -0.30
N VAL A 151 -2.48 9.40 0.93
CA VAL A 151 -2.57 10.25 2.13
C VAL A 151 -1.43 11.27 2.20
N PRO A 152 -0.15 10.90 2.03
CA PRO A 152 0.93 11.89 2.00
C PRO A 152 0.80 12.84 0.81
N SER A 153 0.35 12.34 -0.35
CA SER A 153 0.12 13.18 -1.53
C SER A 153 -0.96 14.23 -1.27
N PHE A 154 -2.05 13.85 -0.60
CA PHE A 154 -3.09 14.78 -0.17
C PHE A 154 -2.57 15.88 0.76
N VAL A 155 -1.65 15.56 1.67
CA VAL A 155 -1.06 16.54 2.58
C VAL A 155 -0.04 17.44 1.87
N ALA A 156 0.74 16.89 0.94
CA ALA A 156 1.77 17.62 0.21
C ALA A 156 1.20 18.55 -0.87
N ILE A 157 0.02 18.24 -1.38
CA ILE A 157 -0.60 18.93 -2.51
C ILE A 157 -1.83 19.69 -1.99
N ALA A 158 -1.72 21.03 -1.97
CA ALA A 158 -2.73 21.93 -1.39
C ALA A 158 -4.15 21.82 -1.98
N MET A 159 -4.30 21.17 -3.15
CA MET A 159 -5.57 21.09 -3.88
C MET A 159 -6.02 19.65 -4.16
N TRP A 160 -5.50 18.64 -3.46
CA TRP A 160 -5.91 17.26 -3.74
C TRP A 160 -7.33 16.99 -3.21
N PRO A 161 -8.28 16.51 -4.04
CA PRO A 161 -9.66 16.28 -3.59
C PRO A 161 -9.73 15.16 -2.54
N VAL A 162 -10.32 15.45 -1.38
CA VAL A 162 -10.51 14.45 -0.31
C VAL A 162 -11.23 13.18 -0.81
N PRO A 163 -12.32 13.27 -1.60
CA PRO A 163 -12.99 12.07 -2.11
C PRO A 163 -12.07 11.17 -2.95
N LEU A 164 -11.13 11.76 -3.69
CA LEU A 164 -10.20 11.03 -4.55
C LEU A 164 -9.26 10.16 -3.73
N VAL A 165 -8.81 10.63 -2.55
CA VAL A 165 -7.96 9.85 -1.64
C VAL A 165 -8.63 8.54 -1.25
N PHE A 166 -9.90 8.59 -0.85
CA PHE A 166 -10.63 7.38 -0.43
C PHE A 166 -10.89 6.45 -1.61
N ILE A 167 -11.23 7.01 -2.77
CA ILE A 167 -11.47 6.26 -4.00
C ILE A 167 -10.20 5.51 -4.42
N ASP A 168 -9.04 6.19 -4.48
CA ASP A 168 -7.76 5.58 -4.84
C ASP A 168 -7.37 4.44 -3.90
N ILE A 169 -7.56 4.64 -2.58
CA ILE A 169 -7.30 3.59 -1.58
C ILE A 169 -8.15 2.35 -1.86
N ILE A 170 -9.46 2.54 -2.05
CA ILE A 170 -10.41 1.45 -2.28
C ILE A 170 -10.09 0.73 -3.59
N ILE A 171 -9.82 1.47 -4.66
CA ILE A 171 -9.43 0.91 -5.97
C ILE A 171 -8.16 0.09 -5.85
N GLY A 172 -7.13 0.60 -5.16
CA GLY A 172 -5.89 -0.12 -4.92
C GLY A 172 -6.09 -1.46 -4.20
N GLY A 173 -6.99 -1.47 -3.22
CA GLY A 173 -7.47 -2.68 -2.57
C GLY A 173 -8.11 -3.66 -3.56
N PHE A 174 -9.05 -3.19 -4.39
CA PHE A 174 -9.76 -4.02 -5.37
C PHE A 174 -8.86 -4.56 -6.48
N LEU A 175 -7.92 -3.75 -7.00
CA LEU A 175 -6.95 -4.18 -8.01
C LEU A 175 -6.08 -5.32 -7.46
N SER A 176 -5.53 -5.14 -6.25
CA SER A 176 -4.72 -6.16 -5.57
C SER A 176 -5.53 -7.45 -5.29
N LEU A 177 -6.78 -7.30 -4.85
CA LEU A 177 -7.71 -8.40 -4.65
C LEU A 177 -7.97 -9.15 -5.96
N ALA A 178 -8.31 -8.45 -7.04
CA ALA A 178 -8.60 -9.06 -8.34
C ALA A 178 -7.38 -9.84 -8.85
N THR A 179 -6.20 -9.22 -8.83
CA THR A 179 -4.95 -9.87 -9.24
C THR A 179 -4.69 -11.13 -8.44
N SER A 180 -4.67 -11.04 -7.10
CA SER A 180 -4.31 -12.17 -6.25
C SER A 180 -5.34 -13.29 -6.34
N THR A 181 -6.63 -12.96 -6.52
CA THR A 181 -7.69 -13.95 -6.69
C THR A 181 -7.51 -14.74 -7.98
N ILE A 182 -7.33 -14.04 -9.11
CA ILE A 182 -7.16 -14.68 -10.43
C ILE A 182 -5.91 -15.56 -10.44
N VAL A 183 -4.77 -15.01 -10.01
CA VAL A 183 -3.49 -15.74 -10.02
C VAL A 183 -3.54 -16.96 -9.10
N THR A 184 -4.10 -16.82 -7.89
CA THR A 184 -4.22 -17.94 -6.95
C THR A 184 -5.19 -19.00 -7.49
N ALA A 185 -6.33 -18.61 -8.07
CA ALA A 185 -7.30 -19.55 -8.62
C ALA A 185 -6.71 -20.38 -9.75
N ILE A 186 -5.99 -19.75 -10.67
CA ILE A 186 -5.28 -20.46 -11.75
C ILE A 186 -4.20 -21.37 -11.15
N ALA A 187 -3.41 -20.88 -10.22
CA ALA A 187 -2.30 -21.63 -9.64
C ALA A 187 -2.75 -22.85 -8.83
N LEU A 188 -3.89 -22.76 -8.13
CA LEU A 188 -4.50 -23.90 -7.43
C LEU A 188 -5.04 -24.91 -8.44
N LYS A 189 -5.77 -24.45 -9.47
CA LYS A 189 -6.33 -25.33 -10.51
C LYS A 189 -5.26 -26.10 -11.30
N LEU A 190 -4.08 -25.51 -11.51
CA LEU A 190 -2.94 -26.17 -12.17
C LEU A 190 -2.19 -27.15 -11.27
N ARG A 191 -2.30 -27.02 -9.95
CA ARG A 191 -1.66 -27.94 -8.98
C ARG A 191 -2.42 -29.26 -8.86
N ASP A 192 -3.73 -29.20 -8.99
CA ASP A 192 -4.62 -30.35 -8.79
C ASP A 192 -4.77 -31.22 -10.06
N ARG A 193 -3.98 -30.95 -11.11
CA ARG A 193 -3.83 -31.75 -12.32
C ARG A 193 -2.50 -32.49 -12.30
#